data_AF-A0A076MVB4-F1
#
_entry.id   AF-A0A076MVB4-F1
#
_cell.length_a   1.000
_cell.length_b   1.000
_cell.length_c   1.000
_cell.angle_alpha   90.00
_cell.angle_beta   90.00
_cell.angle_gamma   90.00
#
_symmetry.space_group_name_H-M   'P 1'
#
loop_
_entity.id
_entity.type
_entity.pdbx_description
1 polymer ?
#
loop_
_entity_poly.entity_id
_entity_poly.type
_entity_poly.pdbx_seq_one_letter_code
_entity_poly.pdbx_strand_id
1 'polypeptide(L)'
;MSLTPADVHNVAFSKPPIGKRGYNEDEVDAFLDLVETELARLIEDNNELRQQVEQLDAELEGTRADLEAARAGAGPQERRLAPVPPPSAAEQTQAHPMSDGGEPNVQAAKVLGLAQEMADRLTAEAKTESDGMLAEARAKSEQLLSDARTKADSMVNEARTRAENMLNDARTRAETLERQARDKATTMEREAQRKYTETMNTMNSEKTALGKKIEELRTIEREYRTRLRGFLESQLRELDDRGSAAPASASANSGQAGAGSSSGQGYSFGPRAEAG
;
A
#
# COMPACT_ATOMS: atom_id res chain seq x y z
N MET A 1 3.89 -22.97 1.64
CA MET A 1 3.55 -22.94 0.21
C MET A 1 2.80 -21.64 0.00
N SER A 2 3.52 -20.60 -0.39
CA SER A 2 2.99 -19.25 -0.55
C SER A 2 2.55 -19.06 -2.00
N LEU A 3 1.34 -18.52 -2.20
CA LEU A 3 0.93 -18.05 -3.51
C LEU A 3 1.92 -16.98 -3.99
N THR A 4 2.38 -17.10 -5.21
CA THR A 4 3.12 -16.04 -5.92
C THR A 4 2.13 -15.17 -6.71
N PRO A 5 2.49 -13.93 -7.06
CA PRO A 5 1.69 -13.10 -7.97
C PRO A 5 1.41 -13.83 -9.29
N ALA A 6 2.38 -14.58 -9.81
CA ALA A 6 2.22 -15.40 -11.00
C ALA A 6 1.21 -16.55 -10.83
N ASP A 7 1.04 -17.09 -9.62
CA ASP A 7 0.03 -18.11 -9.35
C ASP A 7 -1.39 -17.51 -9.34
N VAL A 8 -1.53 -16.25 -8.92
CA VAL A 8 -2.80 -15.51 -8.97
C VAL A 8 -3.16 -15.18 -10.41
N HIS A 9 -2.20 -14.73 -11.21
CA HIS A 9 -2.39 -14.41 -12.62
C HIS A 9 -2.80 -15.63 -13.47
N ASN A 10 -2.24 -16.81 -13.16
CA ASN A 10 -2.51 -18.04 -13.93
C ASN A 10 -3.71 -18.84 -13.39
N VAL A 11 -4.47 -18.31 -12.42
CA VAL A 11 -5.60 -19.04 -11.85
C VAL A 11 -6.78 -19.05 -12.84
N ALA A 12 -7.33 -20.24 -13.08
CA ALA A 12 -8.50 -20.39 -13.95
C ALA A 12 -9.68 -20.97 -13.17
N PHE A 13 -10.80 -20.23 -13.15
CA PHE A 13 -12.03 -20.68 -12.50
C PHE A 13 -12.93 -21.44 -13.48
N SER A 14 -13.52 -22.55 -13.03
CA SER A 14 -14.49 -23.33 -13.82
C SER A 14 -15.84 -22.62 -13.88
N LYS A 15 -16.53 -22.68 -15.03
CA LYS A 15 -17.88 -22.12 -15.19
C LYS A 15 -18.88 -22.77 -14.22
N PRO A 16 -19.85 -22.00 -13.69
CA PRO A 16 -20.86 -22.53 -12.77
C PRO A 16 -21.63 -23.71 -13.39
N PRO A 17 -21.97 -24.75 -12.60
CA PRO A 17 -22.83 -25.84 -13.06
C PRO A 17 -24.18 -25.29 -13.56
N ILE A 18 -24.72 -25.90 -14.62
CA ILE A 18 -25.96 -25.47 -15.28
C ILE A 18 -27.08 -25.25 -14.24
N GLY A 19 -27.66 -24.05 -14.23
CA GLY A 19 -28.74 -23.66 -13.31
C GLY A 19 -28.30 -22.92 -12.04
N LYS A 20 -26.99 -22.74 -11.80
CA LYS A 20 -26.48 -21.88 -10.71
C LYS A 20 -25.89 -20.58 -11.26
N ARG A 21 -26.11 -19.48 -10.53
CA ARG A 21 -25.49 -18.18 -10.85
C ARG A 21 -24.05 -18.18 -10.32
N GLY A 22 -23.12 -17.71 -11.14
CA GLY A 22 -21.72 -17.48 -10.76
C GLY A 22 -21.44 -16.02 -10.45
N TYR A 23 -20.18 -15.75 -10.12
CA TYR A 23 -19.63 -14.40 -10.08
C TYR A 23 -19.49 -13.83 -11.49
N ASN A 24 -19.48 -12.50 -11.61
CA ASN A 24 -19.20 -11.82 -12.86
C ASN A 24 -17.70 -11.95 -13.18
N GLU A 25 -17.36 -12.44 -14.38
CA GLU A 25 -15.98 -12.67 -14.82
C GLU A 25 -15.19 -11.34 -14.77
N ASP A 26 -15.77 -10.24 -15.25
CA ASP A 26 -15.11 -8.93 -15.27
C ASP A 26 -14.79 -8.39 -13.86
N GLU A 27 -15.68 -8.62 -12.89
CA GLU A 27 -15.48 -8.17 -11.49
C GLU A 27 -14.45 -9.04 -10.77
N VAL A 28 -14.40 -10.33 -11.11
CA VAL A 28 -13.41 -11.27 -10.57
C VAL A 28 -12.04 -10.94 -11.13
N ASP A 29 -11.91 -10.70 -12.43
CA ASP A 29 -10.62 -10.35 -13.06
C ASP A 29 -10.07 -9.03 -12.49
N ALA A 30 -10.90 -8.00 -12.37
CA ALA A 30 -10.49 -6.73 -11.75
C ALA A 30 -10.05 -6.87 -10.28
N PHE A 31 -10.66 -7.80 -9.54
CA PHE A 31 -10.25 -8.10 -8.17
C PHE A 31 -8.93 -8.88 -8.13
N LEU A 32 -8.71 -9.82 -9.05
CA LEU A 32 -7.44 -10.55 -9.15
C LEU A 32 -6.28 -9.65 -9.52
N ASP A 33 -6.47 -8.66 -10.41
CA ASP A 33 -5.44 -7.66 -10.74
C ASP A 33 -5.01 -6.86 -9.49
N LEU A 34 -5.98 -6.47 -8.66
CA LEU A 34 -5.70 -5.76 -7.40
C LEU A 34 -4.94 -6.66 -6.42
N VAL A 35 -5.35 -7.93 -6.30
CA VAL A 35 -4.68 -8.91 -5.43
C VAL A 35 -3.28 -9.20 -5.92
N GLU A 36 -3.05 -9.33 -7.22
CA GLU A 36 -1.72 -9.53 -7.82
C GLU A 36 -0.79 -8.37 -7.49
N THR A 37 -1.28 -7.14 -7.68
CA THR A 37 -0.52 -5.91 -7.40
C THR A 37 -0.14 -5.80 -5.92
N GLU A 38 -1.09 -6.00 -5.01
CA GLU A 38 -0.84 -5.93 -3.57
C GLU A 38 0.03 -7.09 -3.08
N LEU A 39 -0.11 -8.29 -3.65
CA LEU A 39 0.74 -9.43 -3.29
C LEU A 39 2.19 -9.21 -3.75
N ALA A 40 2.39 -8.64 -4.94
CA ALA A 40 3.73 -8.27 -5.42
C ALA A 40 4.38 -7.24 -4.50
N ARG A 41 3.63 -6.18 -4.15
CA ARG A 41 4.07 -5.15 -3.21
C ARG A 41 4.42 -5.72 -1.83
N LEU A 42 3.56 -6.55 -1.26
CA LEU A 42 3.80 -7.17 0.05
C LEU A 42 5.05 -8.06 0.06
N ILE A 43 5.32 -8.75 -1.05
CA ILE A 43 6.53 -9.58 -1.18
C ILE A 43 7.77 -8.69 -1.27
N GLU A 44 7.72 -7.60 -2.03
CA GLU A 44 8.80 -6.61 -2.12
C GLU A 44 9.08 -5.98 -0.76
N ASP A 45 8.05 -5.45 -0.08
CA ASP A 45 8.15 -4.89 1.27
C ASP A 45 8.70 -5.91 2.27
N ASN A 46 8.29 -7.18 2.20
CA ASN A 46 8.80 -8.22 3.09
C ASN A 46 10.28 -8.52 2.83
N ASN A 47 10.71 -8.51 1.58
CA ASN A 47 12.11 -8.70 1.21
C ASN A 47 12.97 -7.51 1.66
N GLU A 48 12.50 -6.28 1.48
CA GLU A 48 13.18 -5.07 1.98
C GLU A 48 13.29 -5.10 3.51
N LEU A 49 12.21 -5.42 4.23
CA LEU A 49 12.23 -5.53 5.68
C LEU A 49 13.19 -6.62 6.17
N ARG A 50 13.23 -7.78 5.50
CA ARG A 50 14.20 -8.84 5.82
C ARG A 50 15.64 -8.38 5.61
N GLN A 51 15.91 -7.67 4.51
CA GLN A 51 17.24 -7.09 4.26
C GLN A 51 17.61 -6.05 5.32
N GLN A 52 16.68 -5.18 5.73
CA GLN A 52 16.92 -4.20 6.79
C GLN A 52 17.23 -4.85 8.13
N VAL A 53 16.51 -5.93 8.49
CA VAL A 53 16.80 -6.70 9.71
C VAL A 53 18.20 -7.30 9.65
N GLU A 54 18.56 -7.93 8.52
CA GLU A 54 19.90 -8.50 8.34
C GLU A 54 21.00 -7.43 8.41
N GLN A 55 20.75 -6.25 7.85
CA GLN A 55 21.68 -5.13 7.87
C GLN A 55 21.86 -4.55 9.28
N LEU A 56 20.78 -4.39 10.03
CA LEU A 56 20.80 -3.95 11.42
C LEU A 56 21.46 -4.99 12.33
N ASP A 57 21.21 -6.28 12.12
CA ASP A 57 21.87 -7.35 12.88
C ASP A 57 23.38 -7.34 12.61
N ALA A 58 23.82 -7.14 11.36
CA ALA A 58 25.24 -7.00 11.03
C ALA A 58 25.87 -5.74 11.65
N GLU A 59 25.15 -4.61 11.69
CA GLU A 59 25.61 -3.39 12.35
C GLU A 59 25.69 -3.56 13.88
N LEU A 60 24.74 -4.27 14.48
CA LEU A 60 24.76 -4.61 15.89
C LEU A 60 25.90 -5.58 16.22
N GLU A 61 26.18 -6.57 15.37
CA GLU A 61 27.35 -7.44 15.53
C GLU A 61 28.66 -6.66 15.37
N GLY A 62 28.75 -5.75 14.40
CA GLY A 62 29.91 -4.88 14.21
C GLY A 62 30.15 -3.98 15.42
N THR A 63 29.12 -3.24 15.87
CA THR A 63 29.22 -2.38 17.06
C THR A 63 29.49 -3.19 18.33
N ARG A 64 28.92 -4.40 18.46
CA ARG A 64 29.21 -5.30 19.57
C ARG A 64 30.66 -5.78 19.53
N ALA A 65 31.19 -6.14 18.36
CA ALA A 65 32.59 -6.52 18.18
C ALA A 65 33.53 -5.34 18.45
N ASP A 66 33.17 -4.12 18.05
CA ASP A 66 33.92 -2.90 18.35
C ASP A 66 33.91 -2.57 19.86
N LEU A 67 32.76 -2.74 20.52
CA LEU A 67 32.64 -2.58 21.97
C LEU A 67 33.39 -3.69 22.72
N GLU A 68 33.40 -4.91 22.20
CA GLU A 68 34.14 -6.04 22.77
C GLU A 68 35.64 -5.90 22.53
N ALA A 69 36.07 -5.38 21.38
CA ALA A 69 37.45 -5.01 21.09
C ALA A 69 37.90 -3.81 21.93
N ALA A 70 37.03 -2.81 22.16
CA ALA A 70 37.28 -1.72 23.09
C ALA A 70 37.32 -2.21 24.54
N ARG A 71 36.53 -3.23 24.91
CA ARG A 71 36.55 -3.86 26.24
C ARG A 71 37.70 -4.87 26.42
N ALA A 72 38.20 -5.47 25.35
CA ALA A 72 39.39 -6.32 25.36
C ALA A 72 40.67 -5.46 25.33
N GLY A 73 40.66 -4.33 24.63
CA GLY A 73 41.69 -3.28 24.73
C GLY A 73 41.65 -2.52 26.06
N ALA A 74 40.47 -2.42 26.67
CA ALA A 74 40.25 -2.08 28.08
C ALA A 74 40.05 -3.33 28.94
N GLY A 75 40.79 -4.41 28.65
CA GLY A 75 41.06 -5.41 29.67
C GLY A 75 41.56 -4.69 30.92
N PRO A 76 41.34 -5.22 32.13
CA PRO A 76 41.93 -4.63 33.31
C PRO A 76 43.43 -4.55 33.06
N GLN A 77 43.92 -3.37 32.70
CA GLN A 77 45.19 -2.93 33.20
C GLN A 77 44.97 -2.95 34.70
N GLU A 78 45.23 -4.13 35.30
CA GLU A 78 46.28 -4.19 36.28
C GLU A 78 47.29 -3.15 35.81
N ARG A 79 47.16 -1.94 36.37
CA ARG A 79 48.29 -1.33 37.03
C ARG A 79 48.94 -2.50 37.76
N ARG A 80 49.82 -3.21 37.05
CA ARG A 80 51.12 -3.58 37.57
C ARG A 80 51.72 -2.25 38.00
N LEU A 81 51.22 -1.75 39.13
CA LEU A 81 52.03 -1.52 40.30
C LEU A 81 53.10 -2.57 40.17
N ALA A 82 54.25 -2.16 39.63
CA ALA A 82 55.47 -2.90 39.88
C ALA A 82 55.38 -3.29 41.35
N PRO A 83 55.49 -4.57 41.71
CA PRO A 83 55.58 -4.94 43.11
C PRO A 83 56.76 -4.11 43.59
N VAL A 84 56.48 -3.07 44.36
CA VAL A 84 57.50 -2.45 45.16
C VAL A 84 57.97 -3.63 45.99
N PRO A 85 59.22 -4.08 45.83
CA PRO A 85 59.69 -5.26 46.53
C PRO A 85 59.36 -5.02 48.01
N PRO A 86 58.69 -5.97 48.69
CA PRO A 86 58.41 -5.81 50.10
C PRO A 86 59.76 -5.56 50.77
N PRO A 87 59.92 -4.50 51.58
CA PRO A 87 61.00 -4.51 52.54
C PRO A 87 60.71 -5.71 53.44
N SER A 88 61.44 -6.79 53.21
CA SER A 88 61.48 -7.91 54.14
C SER A 88 61.85 -7.32 55.48
N ALA A 89 60.86 -7.25 56.36
CA ALA A 89 61.04 -7.18 57.80
C ALA A 89 61.73 -8.49 58.21
N ALA A 90 63.05 -8.53 58.03
CA ALA A 90 63.92 -9.40 58.80
C ALA A 90 64.09 -8.75 60.18
N GLU A 91 63.05 -8.82 61.00
CA GLU A 91 63.21 -8.80 62.46
C GLU A 91 63.56 -10.22 62.88
N GLN A 92 64.86 -10.54 62.80
CA GLN A 92 65.47 -11.50 63.70
C GLN A 92 66.53 -10.77 64.51
N THR A 93 66.14 -10.50 65.74
CA THR A 93 66.90 -10.10 66.91
C THR A 93 68.27 -10.78 66.96
N GLN A 94 69.35 -10.02 66.80
CA GLN A 94 70.64 -10.35 67.40
C GLN A 94 71.28 -9.10 68.01
N ALA A 95 71.79 -9.30 69.21
CA ALA A 95 72.25 -8.31 70.15
C ALA A 95 73.55 -7.60 69.72
N HIS A 96 73.72 -6.39 70.25
CA HIS A 96 74.90 -5.52 70.23
C HIS A 96 76.25 -6.26 70.50
N PRO A 97 77.40 -5.70 70.07
CA PRO A 97 78.00 -4.62 70.85
C PRO A 97 78.45 -3.42 70.01
N MET A 98 78.20 -2.22 70.55
CA MET A 98 78.84 -0.99 70.12
C MET A 98 80.26 -0.89 70.69
N SER A 99 81.19 -0.59 69.79
CA SER A 99 82.47 0.10 69.99
C SER A 99 82.71 0.71 68.60
N ASP A 100 83.07 1.97 68.36
CA ASP A 100 83.86 2.95 69.08
C ASP A 100 83.76 4.26 68.26
N GLY A 101 83.92 5.43 68.89
CA GLY A 101 84.36 6.66 68.22
C GLY A 101 83.35 7.53 67.45
N GLY A 102 82.78 8.53 68.13
CA GLY A 102 82.70 9.95 67.71
C GLY A 102 82.18 10.35 66.32
N GLU A 103 80.98 10.99 66.33
CA GLU A 103 80.55 12.12 65.46
C GLU A 103 80.06 11.95 63.99
N PRO A 104 79.05 11.09 63.66
CA PRO A 104 78.27 11.24 62.41
C PRO A 104 76.74 11.42 62.55
N ASN A 105 76.15 11.32 63.75
CA ASN A 105 74.69 11.34 63.95
C ASN A 105 74.00 12.68 63.64
N VAL A 106 74.73 13.80 63.76
CA VAL A 106 74.20 15.14 63.51
C VAL A 106 74.06 15.42 62.01
N GLN A 107 75.00 14.90 61.21
CA GLN A 107 74.97 15.06 59.75
C GLN A 107 73.87 14.19 59.11
N ALA A 108 73.65 12.97 59.63
CA ALA A 108 72.58 12.07 59.17
C ALA A 108 71.17 12.62 59.47
N ALA A 109 70.95 13.18 60.67
CA ALA A 109 69.67 13.81 61.02
C ALA A 109 69.35 15.02 60.11
N LYS A 110 70.38 15.80 59.74
CA LYS A 110 70.22 16.96 58.86
C LYS A 110 69.88 16.57 57.42
N VAL A 111 70.45 15.47 56.91
CA VAL A 111 70.12 14.92 55.58
C VAL A 111 68.71 14.31 55.57
N LEU A 112 68.30 13.62 56.65
CA LEU A 112 66.93 13.13 56.79
C LEU A 112 65.90 14.27 56.83
N GLY A 113 66.20 15.36 57.54
CA GLY A 113 65.33 16.55 57.57
C GLY A 113 65.17 17.19 56.18
N LEU A 114 66.27 17.34 55.43
CA LEU A 114 66.24 17.86 54.06
C LEU A 114 65.46 16.93 53.11
N ALA A 115 65.63 15.62 53.26
CA ALA A 115 64.91 14.63 52.47
C ALA A 115 63.40 14.62 52.78
N GLN A 116 63.03 14.78 54.04
CA GLN A 116 61.63 14.83 54.47
C GLN A 116 60.95 16.13 53.98
N GLU A 117 61.64 17.27 54.08
CA GLU A 117 61.18 18.54 53.49
C GLU A 117 61.00 18.44 51.97
N MET A 118 61.95 17.80 51.26
CA MET A 118 61.81 17.53 49.83
C MET A 118 60.62 16.62 49.51
N ALA A 119 60.38 15.58 50.31
CA ALA A 119 59.26 14.67 50.12
C ALA A 119 57.91 15.39 50.34
N ASP A 120 57.81 16.21 51.38
CA ASP A 120 56.62 17.00 51.68
C ASP A 120 56.35 18.03 50.56
N ARG A 121 57.41 18.68 50.05
CA ARG A 121 57.32 19.61 48.92
C ARG A 121 56.85 18.94 47.64
N LEU A 122 57.46 17.81 47.25
CA LEU A 122 57.06 17.06 46.06
C LEU A 122 55.62 16.56 46.19
N THR A 123 55.20 16.16 47.38
CA THR A 123 53.82 15.73 47.65
C THR A 123 52.84 16.89 47.52
N ALA A 124 53.20 18.09 48.00
CA ALA A 124 52.38 19.29 47.86
C ALA A 124 52.28 19.76 46.40
N GLU A 125 53.39 19.72 45.65
CA GLU A 125 53.44 20.05 44.22
C GLU A 125 52.59 19.06 43.40
N ALA A 126 52.77 17.75 43.61
CA ALA A 126 51.98 16.71 42.93
C ALA A 126 50.48 16.80 43.25
N LYS A 127 50.13 17.14 44.50
CA LYS A 127 48.73 17.34 44.90
C LYS A 127 48.12 18.55 44.19
N THR A 128 48.85 19.66 44.13
CA THR A 128 48.42 20.88 43.43
C THR A 128 48.23 20.62 41.94
N GLU A 129 49.17 19.89 41.32
CA GLU A 129 49.08 19.52 39.90
C GLU A 129 47.89 18.59 39.61
N SER A 130 47.66 17.58 40.47
CA SER A 130 46.49 16.70 40.38
C SER A 130 45.17 17.46 40.53
N ASP A 131 45.08 18.36 41.50
CA ASP A 131 43.88 19.18 41.73
C ASP A 131 43.63 20.11 40.53
N GLY A 132 44.70 20.66 39.93
CA GLY A 132 44.64 21.43 38.69
C GLY A 132 44.13 20.61 37.50
N MET A 133 44.70 19.42 37.27
CA MET A 133 44.25 18.51 36.21
C MET A 133 42.78 18.09 36.38
N LEU A 134 42.35 17.82 37.61
CA LEU A 134 40.95 17.49 37.90
C LEU A 134 40.01 18.68 37.65
N ALA A 135 40.43 19.90 37.97
CA ALA A 135 39.65 21.11 37.69
C ALA A 135 39.52 21.34 36.18
N GLU A 136 40.61 21.19 35.42
CA GLU A 136 40.59 21.31 33.95
C GLU A 136 39.74 20.23 33.29
N ALA A 137 39.87 18.98 33.74
CA ALA A 137 39.07 17.87 33.21
C ALA A 137 37.57 18.10 33.45
N ARG A 138 37.21 18.57 34.65
CA ARG A 138 35.82 18.95 34.98
C ARG A 138 35.33 20.10 34.11
N ALA A 139 36.14 21.16 33.93
CA ALA A 139 35.77 22.30 33.10
C ALA A 139 35.56 21.89 31.62
N LYS A 140 36.45 21.06 31.06
CA LYS A 140 36.30 20.52 29.70
C LYS A 140 35.06 19.63 29.57
N SER A 141 34.79 18.80 30.57
CA SER A 141 33.58 17.96 30.57
C SER A 141 32.30 18.80 30.60
N GLU A 142 32.24 19.83 31.44
CA GLU A 142 31.09 20.73 31.53
C GLU A 142 30.87 21.47 30.19
N GLN A 143 31.95 21.95 29.58
CA GLN A 143 31.88 22.59 28.26
C GLN A 143 31.37 21.63 27.18
N LEU A 144 31.90 20.40 27.11
CA LEU A 144 31.43 19.40 26.15
C LEU A 144 29.96 19.06 26.34
N LEU A 145 29.49 18.96 27.59
CA LEU A 145 28.08 18.73 27.91
C LEU A 145 27.20 19.91 27.48
N SER A 146 27.64 21.15 27.71
CA SER A 146 26.95 22.36 27.26
C SER A 146 26.85 22.45 25.74
N ASP A 147 27.95 22.16 25.03
CA ASP A 147 28.00 22.17 23.57
C ASP A 147 27.12 21.05 22.98
N ALA A 148 27.19 19.85 23.55
CA ALA A 148 26.35 18.73 23.16
C ALA A 148 24.86 19.05 23.38
N ARG A 149 24.51 19.68 24.51
CA ARG A 149 23.14 20.10 24.80
C ARG A 149 22.64 21.16 23.82
N THR A 150 23.45 22.18 23.55
CA THR A 150 23.10 23.24 22.58
C THR A 150 22.88 22.66 21.18
N LYS A 151 23.73 21.73 20.76
CA LYS A 151 23.60 21.04 19.47
C LYS A 151 22.39 20.12 19.42
N ALA A 152 22.06 19.43 20.52
CA ALA A 152 20.85 18.63 20.61
C ALA A 152 19.60 19.51 20.49
N ASP A 153 19.56 20.63 21.21
CA ASP A 153 18.44 21.57 21.16
C ASP A 153 18.28 22.18 19.76
N SER A 154 19.38 22.52 19.08
CA SER A 154 19.32 23.01 17.70
C SER A 154 18.79 21.96 16.73
N MET A 155 19.25 20.71 16.81
CA MET A 155 18.75 19.61 15.98
C MET A 155 17.26 19.35 16.20
N VAL A 156 16.79 19.40 17.45
CA VAL A 156 15.36 19.23 17.78
C VAL A 156 14.53 20.37 17.19
N ASN A 157 15.00 21.61 17.29
CA ASN A 157 14.29 22.76 16.73
C ASN A 157 14.25 22.71 15.20
N GLU A 158 15.36 22.37 14.53
CA GLU A 158 15.40 22.18 13.08
C GLU A 158 14.46 21.05 12.64
N ALA A 159 14.46 19.92 13.34
CA ALA A 159 13.58 18.81 13.04
C ALA A 159 12.10 19.22 13.19
N ARG A 160 11.76 19.98 14.24
CA ARG A 160 10.40 20.52 14.43
C ARG A 160 10.00 21.45 13.30
N THR A 161 10.84 22.42 12.92
CA THR A 161 10.54 23.34 11.82
C THR A 161 10.39 22.60 10.48
N ARG A 162 11.26 21.63 10.18
CA ARG A 162 11.12 20.80 8.97
C ARG A 162 9.80 20.02 8.98
N ALA A 163 9.43 19.44 10.12
CA ALA A 163 8.18 18.71 10.27
C ALA A 163 6.96 19.64 10.08
N GLU A 164 6.97 20.83 10.69
CA GLU A 164 5.90 21.84 10.52
C GLU A 164 5.75 22.25 9.05
N ASN A 165 6.86 22.53 8.36
CA ASN A 165 6.84 22.86 6.94
C ASN A 165 6.28 21.71 6.09
N MET A 166 6.73 20.47 6.36
CA MET A 166 6.22 19.28 5.67
C MET A 166 4.71 19.08 5.88
N LEU A 167 4.21 19.32 7.09
CA LEU A 167 2.78 19.24 7.40
C LEU A 167 1.98 20.33 6.67
N ASN A 168 2.51 21.56 6.59
CA ASN A 168 1.86 22.65 5.87
C ASN A 168 1.83 22.40 4.35
N ASP A 169 2.92 21.88 3.78
CA ASP A 169 3.00 21.50 2.37
C ASP A 169 2.04 20.35 2.06
N ALA A 170 2.02 19.31 2.90
CA ALA A 170 1.10 18.19 2.76
C ALA A 170 -0.36 18.65 2.83
N ARG A 171 -0.69 19.55 3.77
CA ARG A 171 -2.03 20.14 3.89
C ARG A 171 -2.42 20.94 2.65
N THR A 172 -1.53 21.78 2.15
CA THR A 172 -1.78 22.59 0.93
C THR A 172 -2.00 21.70 -0.29
N ARG A 173 -1.20 20.64 -0.45
CA ARG A 173 -1.36 19.65 -1.53
C ARG A 173 -2.68 18.89 -1.39
N ALA A 174 -3.05 18.48 -0.19
CA ALA A 174 -4.31 17.80 0.09
C ALA A 174 -5.51 18.70 -0.24
N GLU A 175 -5.51 19.95 0.20
CA GLU A 175 -6.57 20.93 -0.11
C GLU A 175 -6.69 21.17 -1.63
N THR A 176 -5.56 21.23 -2.34
CA THR A 176 -5.55 21.38 -3.80
C THR A 176 -6.14 20.15 -4.50
N LEU A 177 -5.74 18.94 -4.08
CA LEU A 177 -6.24 17.69 -4.65
C LEU A 177 -7.74 17.51 -4.36
N GLU A 178 -8.20 17.87 -3.16
CA GLU A 178 -9.61 17.83 -2.80
C GLU A 178 -10.43 18.81 -3.64
N ARG A 179 -9.93 20.03 -3.87
CA ARG A 179 -10.57 20.99 -4.76
C ARG A 179 -10.66 20.46 -6.20
N GLN A 180 -9.58 19.92 -6.73
CA GLN A 180 -9.56 19.32 -8.08
C GLN A 180 -10.52 18.13 -8.18
N ALA A 181 -10.57 17.27 -7.16
CA ALA A 181 -11.48 16.13 -7.12
C ALA A 181 -12.95 16.58 -7.09
N ARG A 182 -13.27 17.58 -6.26
CA ARG A 182 -14.61 18.19 -6.22
C ARG A 182 -14.98 18.81 -7.56
N ASP A 183 -14.09 19.59 -8.16
CA ASP A 183 -14.36 20.22 -9.46
C ASP A 183 -14.63 19.14 -10.52
N LYS A 184 -13.81 18.09 -10.60
CA LYS A 184 -14.01 16.94 -11.50
C LYS A 184 -15.33 16.21 -11.25
N ALA A 185 -15.69 15.98 -9.98
CA ALA A 185 -16.96 15.36 -9.62
C ALA A 185 -18.14 16.21 -10.12
N THR A 186 -18.13 17.52 -9.87
CA THR A 186 -19.21 18.41 -10.33
C THR A 186 -19.29 18.50 -11.85
N THR A 187 -18.16 18.44 -12.57
CA THR A 187 -18.18 18.41 -14.04
C THR A 187 -18.75 17.10 -14.54
N MET A 188 -18.36 15.97 -13.94
CA MET A 188 -18.86 14.65 -14.31
C MET A 188 -20.37 14.54 -14.06
N GLU A 189 -20.87 15.06 -12.94
CA GLU A 189 -22.30 15.11 -12.64
C GLU A 189 -23.07 15.94 -13.68
N ARG A 190 -22.56 17.12 -14.04
CA ARG A 190 -23.19 17.97 -15.08
C ARG A 190 -23.20 17.29 -16.44
N GLU A 191 -22.11 16.63 -16.81
CA GLU A 191 -22.03 15.86 -18.06
C GLU A 191 -22.98 14.68 -18.07
N ALA A 192 -23.03 13.91 -16.98
CA ALA A 192 -23.96 12.80 -16.83
C ALA A 192 -25.42 13.28 -16.92
N GLN A 193 -25.76 14.40 -16.27
CA GLN A 193 -27.11 14.98 -16.32
C GLN A 193 -27.49 15.48 -17.72
N ARG A 194 -26.53 16.07 -18.45
CA ARG A 194 -26.72 16.47 -19.85
C ARG A 194 -26.99 15.26 -20.73
N LYS A 195 -26.14 14.23 -20.66
CA LYS A 195 -26.30 12.98 -21.42
C LYS A 195 -27.62 12.28 -21.09
N TYR A 196 -28.01 12.25 -19.81
CA TYR A 196 -29.29 11.69 -19.38
C TYR A 196 -30.46 12.44 -20.02
N THR A 197 -30.45 13.77 -19.96
CA THR A 197 -31.52 14.61 -20.53
C THR A 197 -31.61 14.45 -22.04
N GLU A 198 -30.48 14.42 -22.74
CA GLU A 198 -30.40 14.21 -24.18
C GLU A 198 -30.92 12.82 -24.59
N THR A 199 -30.50 11.78 -23.89
CA THR A 199 -30.97 10.41 -24.12
C THR A 199 -32.47 10.30 -23.88
N MET A 200 -32.96 10.91 -22.79
CA MET A 200 -34.38 10.89 -22.45
C MET A 200 -35.22 11.68 -23.46
N ASN A 201 -34.73 12.81 -23.95
CA ASN A 201 -35.39 13.58 -25.00
C ASN A 201 -35.45 12.79 -26.30
N THR A 202 -34.37 12.10 -26.65
CA THR A 202 -34.31 11.23 -27.83
C THR A 202 -35.31 10.09 -27.70
N MET A 203 -35.29 9.35 -26.59
CA MET A 203 -36.23 8.26 -26.29
C MET A 203 -37.68 8.72 -26.32
N ASN A 204 -37.99 9.90 -25.76
CA ASN A 204 -39.33 10.47 -25.78
C ASN A 204 -39.78 10.84 -27.21
N SER A 205 -38.86 11.35 -28.04
CA SER A 205 -39.16 11.67 -29.44
C SER A 205 -39.43 10.39 -30.26
N GLU A 206 -38.62 9.35 -30.07
CA GLU A 206 -38.83 8.03 -30.69
C GLU A 206 -40.14 7.40 -30.23
N LYS A 207 -40.44 7.41 -28.93
CA LYS A 207 -41.71 6.93 -28.38
C LYS A 207 -42.90 7.64 -29.01
N THR A 208 -42.80 8.96 -29.18
CA THR A 208 -43.85 9.76 -29.81
C THR A 208 -44.00 9.43 -31.30
N ALA A 209 -42.88 9.24 -32.02
CA ALA A 209 -42.90 8.86 -33.43
C ALA A 209 -43.49 7.46 -33.65
N LEU A 210 -43.10 6.48 -32.83
CA LEU A 210 -43.67 5.13 -32.83
C LEU A 210 -45.16 5.15 -32.48
N GLY A 211 -45.56 5.98 -31.50
CA GLY A 211 -46.96 6.20 -31.15
C GLY A 211 -47.80 6.68 -32.34
N LYS A 212 -47.32 7.72 -33.04
CA LYS A 212 -47.95 8.19 -34.29
C LYS A 212 -48.02 7.10 -35.35
N LYS A 213 -46.95 6.30 -35.51
CA LYS A 213 -46.93 5.23 -36.51
C LYS A 213 -47.96 4.14 -36.21
N ILE A 214 -48.15 3.81 -34.94
CA ILE A 214 -49.19 2.86 -34.50
C ILE A 214 -50.58 3.41 -34.82
N GLU A 215 -50.83 4.70 -34.61
CA GLU A 215 -52.11 5.34 -34.94
C GLU A 215 -52.38 5.36 -36.46
N GLU A 216 -51.37 5.67 -37.28
CA GLU A 216 -51.46 5.56 -38.74
C GLU A 216 -51.83 4.14 -39.18
N LEU A 217 -51.12 3.12 -38.66
CA LEU A 217 -51.37 1.73 -39.01
C LEU A 217 -52.77 1.28 -38.61
N ARG A 218 -53.26 1.69 -37.43
CA ARG A 218 -54.63 1.43 -36.99
C ARG A 218 -55.69 2.08 -37.88
N THR A 219 -55.40 3.27 -38.40
CA THR A 219 -56.27 3.96 -39.35
C THR A 219 -56.33 3.22 -40.68
N ILE A 220 -55.15 2.86 -41.24
CA ILE A 220 -55.04 2.06 -42.46
C ILE A 220 -55.76 0.71 -42.29
N GLU A 221 -55.59 0.04 -41.15
CA GLU A 221 -56.28 -1.22 -40.86
C GLU A 221 -57.81 -1.04 -40.87
N ARG A 222 -58.32 0.01 -40.21
CA ARG A 222 -59.76 0.30 -40.16
C ARG A 222 -60.33 0.59 -41.54
N GLU A 223 -59.65 1.40 -42.33
CA GLU A 223 -60.03 1.69 -43.70
C GLU A 223 -59.99 0.42 -44.57
N TYR A 224 -58.92 -0.38 -44.47
CA TYR A 224 -58.78 -1.63 -45.22
C TYR A 224 -59.90 -2.62 -44.87
N ARG A 225 -60.19 -2.83 -43.58
CA ARG A 225 -61.33 -3.67 -43.14
C ARG A 225 -62.65 -3.17 -43.70
N THR A 226 -62.86 -1.85 -43.72
CA THR A 226 -64.09 -1.24 -44.25
C THR A 226 -64.20 -1.44 -45.77
N ARG A 227 -63.11 -1.19 -46.51
CA ARG A 227 -63.04 -1.41 -47.97
C ARG A 227 -63.22 -2.87 -48.34
N LEU A 228 -62.57 -3.79 -47.61
CA LEU A 228 -62.69 -5.23 -47.81
C LEU A 228 -64.12 -5.71 -47.54
N ARG A 229 -64.74 -5.24 -46.45
CA ARG A 229 -66.14 -5.53 -46.14
C ARG A 229 -67.06 -5.07 -47.27
N GLY A 230 -66.94 -3.81 -47.71
CA GLY A 230 -67.74 -3.28 -48.80
C GLY A 230 -67.51 -4.00 -50.13
N PHE A 231 -66.27 -4.42 -50.43
CA PHE A 231 -65.96 -5.22 -51.61
C PHE A 231 -66.63 -6.60 -51.58
N LEU A 232 -66.55 -7.30 -50.44
CA LEU A 232 -67.20 -8.61 -50.26
C LEU A 232 -68.72 -8.50 -50.31
N GLU A 233 -69.31 -7.46 -49.70
CA GLU A 233 -70.76 -7.19 -49.78
C GLU A 233 -71.20 -6.89 -51.22
N SER A 234 -70.41 -6.11 -51.97
CA SER A 234 -70.66 -5.86 -53.39
C SER A 234 -70.57 -7.13 -54.23
N GLN A 235 -69.56 -7.99 -54.00
CA GLN A 235 -69.42 -9.26 -54.71
C GLN A 235 -70.57 -10.22 -54.40
N LEU A 236 -71.02 -10.30 -53.14
CA LEU A 236 -72.18 -11.09 -52.75
C LEU A 236 -73.46 -10.59 -53.44
N ARG A 237 -73.66 -9.27 -53.50
CA ARG A 237 -74.82 -8.70 -54.19
C ARG A 237 -74.81 -8.97 -55.69
N GLU A 238 -73.64 -8.86 -56.33
CA GLU A 238 -73.51 -9.20 -57.75
C GLU A 238 -73.76 -10.70 -58.01
N LEU A 239 -73.38 -11.58 -57.07
CA LEU A 239 -73.73 -13.00 -57.14
C LEU A 239 -75.21 -13.27 -56.91
N ASP A 240 -75.88 -12.55 -56.01
CA ASP A 240 -77.34 -12.63 -55.84
C ASP A 240 -78.06 -12.11 -57.09
N ASP A 241 -77.61 -10.99 -57.68
CA ASP A 241 -78.18 -10.42 -58.90
C ASP A 241 -77.93 -11.33 -60.11
N ARG A 242 -76.74 -11.94 -60.22
CA ARG A 242 -76.42 -12.96 -61.25
C ARG A 242 -77.12 -14.29 -60.98
N GLY A 243 -77.36 -14.64 -59.72
CA GLY A 243 -78.16 -15.79 -59.30
C GLY A 243 -79.65 -15.60 -59.60
N SER A 244 -80.12 -14.35 -59.59
CA SER A 244 -81.46 -13.94 -60.01
C SER A 244 -81.63 -13.92 -61.54
N ALA A 245 -80.53 -13.93 -62.30
CA ALA A 245 -80.52 -13.99 -63.76
C ALA A 245 -80.04 -15.34 -64.32
N ALA A 246 -80.36 -16.46 -63.66
CA ALA A 246 -80.22 -17.78 -64.24
C ALA A 246 -81.50 -18.17 -65.02
N PRO A 247 -81.44 -18.44 -66.35
CA PRO A 247 -82.50 -19.21 -66.98
C PRO A 247 -82.44 -20.64 -66.43
N ALA A 248 -83.58 -21.15 -65.98
CA ALA A 248 -83.72 -22.55 -65.62
C ALA A 248 -83.33 -23.42 -66.82
N SER A 249 -82.18 -24.08 -66.75
CA SER A 249 -81.82 -25.15 -67.67
C SER A 249 -81.37 -26.38 -66.91
N ALA A 250 -82.14 -27.43 -67.19
CA ALA A 250 -82.00 -28.84 -66.93
C ALA A 250 -80.63 -29.37 -66.48
N SER A 251 -80.71 -30.20 -65.43
CA SER A 251 -79.91 -31.40 -65.16
C SER A 251 -79.16 -31.98 -66.37
N ALA A 252 -77.88 -32.33 -66.19
CA ALA A 252 -77.43 -33.72 -66.15
C ALA A 252 -75.89 -33.86 -65.96
N ASN A 253 -75.53 -34.57 -64.89
CA ASN A 253 -74.60 -35.71 -64.88
C ASN A 253 -73.14 -35.53 -65.35
N SER A 254 -72.20 -35.61 -64.40
CA SER A 254 -71.13 -36.62 -64.45
C SER A 254 -70.37 -36.64 -63.12
N GLY A 255 -70.46 -37.78 -62.43
CA GLY A 255 -69.54 -38.10 -61.35
C GLY A 255 -68.19 -38.54 -61.91
N GLN A 256 -67.12 -38.20 -61.20
CA GLN A 256 -65.93 -39.04 -61.14
C GLN A 256 -65.13 -38.68 -59.88
N ALA A 257 -64.94 -39.68 -59.04
CA ALA A 257 -64.10 -39.68 -57.86
C ALA A 257 -62.61 -39.51 -58.21
N GLY A 258 -61.84 -38.95 -57.27
CA GLY A 258 -60.39 -38.90 -57.36
C GLY A 258 -59.77 -38.43 -56.04
N ALA A 259 -59.51 -39.39 -55.15
CA ALA A 259 -58.71 -39.22 -53.95
C ALA A 259 -57.25 -38.87 -54.29
N GLY A 260 -56.60 -38.04 -53.45
CA GLY A 260 -55.19 -37.68 -53.61
C GLY A 260 -54.63 -36.98 -52.38
N SER A 261 -54.09 -37.79 -51.47
CA SER A 261 -53.20 -37.42 -50.35
C SER A 261 -51.94 -36.68 -50.84
N SER A 262 -51.40 -35.74 -50.06
CA SER A 262 -49.97 -35.73 -49.67
C SER A 262 -49.54 -34.46 -48.91
N SER A 263 -48.75 -34.69 -47.83
CA SER A 263 -47.59 -33.94 -47.28
C SER A 263 -47.51 -32.42 -47.48
N GLY A 264 -47.24 -31.59 -46.47
CA GLY A 264 -46.21 -31.76 -45.44
C GLY A 264 -45.02 -30.83 -45.74
N GLN A 265 -44.93 -29.66 -45.10
CA GLN A 265 -43.72 -28.84 -44.93
C GLN A 265 -44.11 -27.70 -43.96
N GLY A 266 -43.55 -27.49 -42.77
CA GLY A 266 -42.17 -27.68 -42.36
C GLY A 266 -41.36 -26.40 -42.60
N TYR A 267 -41.73 -25.28 -41.97
CA TYR A 267 -40.90 -24.06 -41.96
C TYR A 267 -40.46 -23.72 -40.54
N SER A 268 -39.23 -24.16 -40.23
CA SER A 268 -38.41 -23.65 -39.14
C SER A 268 -37.79 -22.32 -39.55
N PHE A 269 -37.92 -21.29 -38.72
CA PHE A 269 -37.08 -20.10 -38.82
C PHE A 269 -36.24 -20.00 -37.53
N GLY A 270 -34.92 -20.21 -37.67
CA GLY A 270 -33.94 -20.01 -36.62
C GLY A 270 -33.62 -18.52 -36.39
N PRO A 271 -33.00 -18.17 -35.25
CA PRO A 271 -32.70 -16.80 -34.88
C PRO A 271 -31.46 -16.29 -35.62
N ARG A 272 -31.55 -15.09 -36.19
CA ARG A 272 -30.40 -14.37 -36.74
C ARG A 272 -29.72 -13.58 -35.63
N ALA A 273 -28.52 -14.02 -35.28
CA ALA A 273 -27.54 -13.29 -34.50
C ALA A 273 -26.70 -12.38 -35.42
N GLU A 274 -26.23 -11.26 -34.85
CA GLU A 274 -25.03 -10.45 -35.20
C GLU A 274 -24.99 -9.80 -36.60
N ALA A 275 -24.29 -8.70 -36.86
CA ALA A 275 -23.31 -7.84 -36.17
C ALA A 275 -23.59 -6.39 -36.68
N GLY A 276 -23.11 -5.30 -36.09
CA GLY A 276 -21.73 -4.96 -35.75
C GLY A 276 -21.57 -3.45 -36.01
#